data_AF-A0A0G1MWL0-F1
#
_entry.id   AF-A0A0G1MWL0-F1
#
_cell.length_a   1.000
_cell.length_b   1.000
_cell.length_c   1.000
_cell.angle_alpha   90.00
_cell.angle_beta   90.00
_cell.angle_gamma   90.00
#
_symmetry.space_group_name_H-M   'P 1'
#
loop_
_entity.id
_entity.type
_entity.pdbx_description
1 polymer ?
#
loop_
_entity_poly.entity_id
_entity_poly.type
_entity_poly.pdbx_seq_one_letter_code
_entity_poly.pdbx_strand_id
1 'polypeptide(L)'
;MKQAAIYDPYLDTLGGGERYTLSVAVALKAMGFGVDVLWSDKNVLVKSQERFQIDLSGIKIKNDFFKGKALVRKIYSMSKYDLIFFVSDGSVPFLTAKVNWLHFQVPFVGVGGKSLINTLKFKGIGRVVVNSLFTKQIIDKEYGLQTDVLYPPVD
;
A
#
# COMPACT_ATOMS: atom_id res chain seq x y z
N MET A 1 -17.27 -5.00 11.79
CA MET A 1 -15.84 -5.38 11.62
C MET A 1 -15.17 -4.33 10.75
N LYS A 2 -13.95 -3.89 11.08
CA LYS A 2 -13.22 -2.90 10.26
C LYS A 2 -12.63 -3.56 9.02
N GLN A 3 -12.59 -2.86 7.90
CA GLN A 3 -12.07 -3.36 6.63
C GLN A 3 -10.80 -2.61 6.18
N ALA A 4 -9.76 -3.36 5.85
CA ALA A 4 -8.53 -2.82 5.26
C ALA A 4 -8.33 -3.34 3.85
N ALA A 5 -7.83 -2.49 2.96
CA ALA A 5 -7.36 -2.85 1.64
C ALA A 5 -5.85 -2.65 1.53
N ILE A 6 -5.18 -3.64 0.95
CA ILE A 6 -3.75 -3.60 0.64
C ILE A 6 -3.60 -3.56 -0.88
N TYR A 7 -2.83 -2.59 -1.38
CA TYR A 7 -2.46 -2.51 -2.78
C TYR A 7 -0.94 -2.43 -2.92
N ASP A 8 -0.39 -3.33 -3.75
CA ASP A 8 1.01 -3.32 -4.13
C ASP A 8 1.10 -3.58 -5.65
N PRO A 9 1.62 -2.64 -6.46
CA PRO A 9 1.68 -2.80 -7.91
C PRO A 9 2.68 -3.89 -8.35
N TYR A 10 3.46 -4.47 -7.44
CA TYR A 10 4.53 -5.42 -7.72
C TYR A 10 4.32 -6.79 -7.04
N LEU A 11 3.11 -7.09 -6.56
CA LEU A 11 2.82 -8.25 -5.70
C LEU A 11 3.26 -9.62 -6.26
N ASP A 12 3.38 -9.76 -7.58
CA ASP A 12 3.82 -10.98 -8.27
C ASP A 12 5.35 -11.13 -8.40
N THR A 13 6.13 -10.11 -8.05
CA THR A 13 7.60 -10.18 -7.96
C THR A 13 8.05 -11.15 -6.87
N LEU A 14 7.26 -11.23 -5.80
CA LEU A 14 7.51 -12.07 -4.63
C LEU A 14 8.92 -11.84 -4.04
N GLY A 15 9.36 -10.59 -3.96
CA GLY A 15 10.60 -10.18 -3.30
C GLY A 15 10.42 -9.76 -1.84
N GLY A 16 11.43 -9.08 -1.30
CA GLY A 16 11.39 -8.58 0.08
C GLY A 16 10.33 -7.48 0.31
N GLY A 17 10.07 -6.67 -0.71
CA GLY A 17 9.03 -5.63 -0.67
C GLY A 17 7.62 -6.23 -0.53
N GLU A 18 7.33 -7.26 -1.33
CA GLU A 18 6.02 -7.92 -1.29
C GLU A 18 5.84 -8.70 0.02
N ARG A 19 6.91 -9.33 0.53
CA ARG A 19 6.90 -9.93 1.87
C ARG A 19 6.56 -8.90 2.94
N TYR A 20 7.15 -7.71 2.88
CA TYR A 20 6.86 -6.61 3.79
C TYR A 20 5.40 -6.19 3.70
N THR A 21 4.88 -5.95 2.49
CA THR A 21 3.47 -5.60 2.26
C THR A 21 2.52 -6.65 2.84
N LEU A 22 2.80 -7.94 2.64
CA LEU A 22 1.98 -9.02 3.19
C LEU A 22 2.11 -9.15 4.71
N SER A 23 3.25 -8.80 5.29
CA SER A 23 3.41 -8.73 6.75
C SER A 23 2.51 -7.64 7.36
N VAL A 24 2.34 -6.51 6.67
CA VAL A 24 1.35 -5.48 7.06
C VAL A 24 -0.08 -6.05 7.01
N ALA A 25 -0.39 -6.84 5.99
CA ALA A 25 -1.70 -7.51 5.88
C ALA A 25 -1.97 -8.46 7.06
N VAL A 26 -0.97 -9.26 7.46
CA VAL A 26 -1.03 -10.14 8.63
C VAL A 26 -1.20 -9.34 9.92
N ALA A 27 -0.45 -8.25 10.11
CA ALA A 27 -0.56 -7.40 11.29
C ALA A 27 -1.97 -6.78 11.40
N LEU A 28 -2.54 -6.28 10.30
CA LEU A 28 -3.90 -5.73 10.27
C LEU A 28 -4.96 -6.79 10.62
N LYS A 29 -4.81 -8.02 10.10
CA LYS A 29 -5.66 -9.16 10.48
C LYS A 29 -5.57 -9.43 11.98
N ALA A 30 -4.37 -9.46 12.55
CA ALA A 30 -4.16 -9.67 13.98
C ALA A 30 -4.80 -8.56 14.84
N MET A 31 -4.92 -7.34 14.30
CA MET A 31 -5.65 -6.22 14.91
C MET A 31 -7.18 -6.29 14.72
N GLY A 32 -7.72 -7.36 14.13
CA GLY A 32 -9.15 -7.58 13.96
C GLY A 32 -9.77 -6.95 12.71
N PHE A 33 -8.96 -6.56 11.72
CA PHE A 33 -9.47 -6.13 10.41
C PHE A 33 -9.81 -7.33 9.53
N GLY A 34 -10.89 -7.22 8.74
CA GLY A 34 -10.99 -7.99 7.50
C GLY A 34 -10.09 -7.38 6.45
N VAL A 35 -9.17 -8.17 5.89
CA VAL A 35 -8.13 -7.67 4.98
C VAL A 35 -8.39 -8.18 3.56
N ASP A 36 -8.48 -7.25 2.63
CA ASP A 36 -8.57 -7.52 1.19
C ASP A 36 -7.25 -7.08 0.50
N VAL A 37 -6.56 -8.01 -0.14
CA VAL A 37 -5.43 -7.74 -1.04
C VAL A 37 -5.98 -7.51 -2.44
N LEU A 38 -5.67 -6.36 -3.02
CA LEU A 38 -6.18 -5.91 -4.31
C LEU A 38 -5.23 -6.37 -5.42
N TRP A 39 -5.55 -7.50 -6.06
CA TRP A 39 -4.73 -8.08 -7.12
C TRP A 39 -5.58 -8.85 -8.14
N SER A 40 -5.02 -9.08 -9.33
CA SER A 40 -5.72 -9.78 -10.42
C SER A 40 -5.56 -11.30 -10.37
N ASP A 41 -4.37 -11.81 -10.04
CA ASP A 41 -4.11 -13.25 -9.91
C ASP A 41 -4.63 -13.76 -8.56
N LYS A 42 -5.63 -14.65 -8.59
CA LYS A 42 -6.19 -15.28 -7.39
C LYS A 42 -5.25 -16.29 -6.71
N ASN A 43 -4.18 -16.70 -7.39
CA ASN A 43 -3.20 -17.63 -6.83
C ASN A 43 -2.01 -16.91 -6.18
N VAL A 44 -1.94 -15.57 -6.23
CA VAL A 44 -0.78 -14.82 -5.73
C VAL A 44 -0.53 -15.06 -4.24
N LEU A 45 -1.58 -15.17 -3.42
CA LEU A 45 -1.42 -15.43 -1.98
C LEU A 45 -0.94 -16.85 -1.70
N VAL A 46 -1.35 -17.85 -2.50
CA VAL A 46 -0.84 -19.22 -2.36
C VAL A 46 0.65 -19.25 -2.63
N LYS A 47 1.09 -18.68 -3.77
CA LYS A 47 2.51 -18.54 -4.12
C LYS A 47 3.31 -17.78 -3.06
N SER A 48 2.71 -16.72 -2.52
CA SER A 48 3.34 -15.90 -1.47
C SER A 48 3.51 -16.66 -0.17
N GLN A 49 2.50 -17.45 0.24
CA GLN A 49 2.56 -18.27 1.43
C GLN A 49 3.63 -19.36 1.30
N GLU A 50 3.70 -20.04 0.16
CA GLU A 50 4.74 -21.05 -0.13
C GLU A 50 6.15 -20.45 -0.08
N ARG A 51 6.33 -19.26 -0.67
CA ARG A 51 7.65 -18.63 -0.75
C ARG A 51 8.11 -18.03 0.57
N PHE A 52 7.23 -17.29 1.25
CA PHE A 52 7.60 -16.50 2.42
C PHE A 52 7.33 -17.19 3.75
N GLN A 53 6.63 -18.33 3.74
CA GLN A 53 6.28 -19.09 4.94
C GLN A 53 5.50 -18.25 5.98
N ILE A 54 4.64 -17.33 5.52
CA ILE A 54 3.78 -16.50 6.36
C ILE A 54 2.33 -16.98 6.30
N ASP A 55 1.61 -16.95 7.44
CA ASP A 55 0.19 -17.34 7.48
C ASP A 55 -0.70 -16.26 6.86
N LEU A 56 -1.18 -16.51 5.63
CA LEU A 56 -2.11 -15.64 4.91
C LEU A 56 -3.58 -16.11 5.03
N SER A 57 -3.87 -17.06 5.91
CA SER A 57 -5.23 -17.55 6.12
C SER A 57 -6.20 -16.41 6.44
N GLY A 58 -7.41 -16.43 5.88
CA GLY A 58 -8.42 -15.40 6.13
C GLY A 58 -8.17 -14.04 5.47
N ILE A 59 -7.00 -13.80 4.86
CA ILE A 59 -6.79 -12.66 3.94
C ILE A 59 -7.45 -12.99 2.60
N LYS A 60 -8.23 -12.06 2.07
CA LYS A 60 -9.01 -12.26 0.84
C LYS A 60 -8.32 -11.56 -0.33
N ILE A 61 -8.42 -12.15 -1.52
CA ILE A 61 -8.06 -11.47 -2.77
C ILE A 61 -9.31 -10.85 -3.35
N LYS A 62 -9.21 -9.58 -3.74
CA LYS A 62 -10.23 -8.89 -4.54
C LYS A 62 -9.61 -8.32 -5.81
N ASN A 63 -10.41 -8.27 -6.86
CA ASN A 63 -10.00 -7.69 -8.13
C ASN A 63 -9.47 -6.27 -7.92
N ASP A 64 -8.27 -6.03 -8.44
CA ASP A 64 -7.66 -4.70 -8.52
C ASP A 64 -8.61 -3.73 -9.23
N PHE A 65 -9.16 -2.79 -8.45
CA PHE A 65 -10.03 -1.75 -8.98
C PHE A 65 -9.29 -0.49 -9.38
N PHE A 66 -7.98 -0.36 -9.10
CA PHE A 66 -7.14 0.71 -9.63
C PHE A 66 -6.89 0.53 -11.13
N LYS A 67 -6.95 -0.70 -11.63
CA LYS A 67 -6.92 -1.01 -13.07
C LYS A 67 -8.34 -1.02 -13.68
N GLY A 68 -8.50 -0.40 -14.84
CA GLY A 68 -9.67 -0.57 -15.74
C GLY A 68 -11.04 -0.02 -15.31
N LYS A 69 -11.26 0.44 -14.06
CA LYS A 69 -12.56 1.00 -13.65
C LYS A 69 -12.69 2.51 -13.91
N ALA A 70 -13.91 2.96 -14.20
CA ALA A 70 -14.27 4.37 -14.22
C ALA A 70 -14.03 5.03 -12.84
N LEU A 71 -13.64 6.31 -12.84
CA LEU A 71 -13.21 7.05 -11.63
C LEU A 71 -14.25 6.98 -10.50
N VAL A 72 -15.54 7.15 -10.80
CA VAL A 72 -16.63 7.10 -9.81
C VAL A 72 -16.68 5.73 -9.11
N ARG A 73 -16.50 4.64 -9.87
CA ARG A 73 -16.50 3.28 -9.30
C ARG A 73 -15.26 3.02 -8.46
N LYS A 74 -14.10 3.62 -8.80
CA LYS A 74 -12.89 3.56 -7.98
C LYS A 74 -13.14 4.23 -6.63
N ILE A 75 -13.63 5.46 -6.66
CA ILE A 75 -13.95 6.24 -5.45
C ILE A 75 -14.92 5.49 -4.55
N TYR A 76 -16.02 4.99 -5.11
CA TYR A 76 -17.00 4.19 -4.36
C TYR A 76 -16.43 2.87 -3.83
N SER A 77 -15.48 2.24 -4.53
CA SER A 77 -14.84 1.01 -4.04
C SER A 77 -13.90 1.31 -2.87
N MET A 78 -13.12 2.39 -2.97
CA MET A 78 -12.17 2.81 -1.92
C MET A 78 -12.88 3.29 -0.65
N SER A 79 -14.00 4.01 -0.79
CA SER A 79 -14.72 4.57 0.37
C SER A 79 -15.35 3.52 1.29
N LYS A 80 -15.41 2.25 0.88
CA LYS A 80 -15.88 1.13 1.70
C LYS A 80 -14.87 0.66 2.75
N TYR A 81 -13.62 1.11 2.65
CA TYR A 81 -12.55 0.68 3.54
C TYR A 81 -12.33 1.70 4.66
N ASP A 82 -12.02 1.17 5.85
CA ASP A 82 -11.56 1.97 6.97
C ASP A 82 -10.08 2.34 6.80
N LEU A 83 -9.29 1.47 6.16
CA LEU A 83 -7.88 1.70 5.87
C LEU A 83 -7.51 1.24 4.46
N ILE A 84 -6.76 2.06 3.72
CA ILE A 84 -6.00 1.60 2.54
C ILE A 84 -4.51 1.75 2.84
N PHE A 85 -3.76 0.66 2.69
CA PHE A 85 -2.30 0.68 2.63
C PHE A 85 -1.88 0.51 1.16
N PHE A 86 -1.24 1.54 0.60
CA PHE A 86 -0.89 1.61 -0.81
C PHE A 86 0.62 1.69 -0.96
N VAL A 87 1.22 0.74 -1.67
CA VAL A 87 2.64 0.79 -2.05
C VAL A 87 2.79 1.63 -3.32
N SER A 88 3.61 2.66 -3.26
CA SER A 88 3.84 3.59 -4.36
C SER A 88 4.87 3.05 -5.34
N ASP A 89 4.59 3.23 -6.62
CA ASP A 89 5.49 3.11 -7.77
C ASP A 89 6.18 4.44 -8.14
N GLY A 90 6.12 5.43 -7.23
CA GLY A 90 6.57 6.81 -7.44
C GLY A 90 5.40 7.77 -7.68
N SER A 91 4.20 7.25 -7.96
CA SER A 91 2.99 8.06 -8.06
C SER A 91 2.32 8.28 -6.70
N VAL A 92 1.61 9.41 -6.58
CA VAL A 92 0.70 9.66 -5.46
C VAL A 92 -0.72 9.30 -5.92
N PRO A 93 -1.39 8.31 -5.31
CA PRO A 93 -2.75 7.93 -5.68
C PRO A 93 -3.77 8.92 -5.12
N PHE A 94 -4.93 9.03 -5.78
CA PHE A 94 -6.11 9.65 -5.18
C PHE A 94 -6.89 8.58 -4.43
N LEU A 95 -6.88 8.63 -3.09
CA LEU A 95 -7.51 7.65 -2.22
C LEU A 95 -8.64 8.27 -1.39
N THR A 96 -9.71 7.51 -1.16
CA THR A 96 -10.92 7.98 -0.49
C THR A 96 -11.43 7.05 0.61
N ALA A 97 -10.57 6.15 1.15
CA ALA A 97 -10.91 5.44 2.38
C ALA A 97 -10.83 6.38 3.59
N LYS A 98 -11.34 5.94 4.75
CA LYS A 98 -11.36 6.76 5.97
C LYS A 98 -9.94 7.15 6.43
N VAL A 99 -9.00 6.22 6.34
CA VAL A 99 -7.57 6.43 6.59
C VAL A 99 -6.78 5.85 5.43
N ASN A 100 -5.82 6.60 4.91
CA ASN A 100 -4.98 6.16 3.79
C ASN A 100 -3.51 6.25 4.21
N TRP A 101 -2.78 5.15 4.08
CA TRP A 101 -1.34 5.07 4.30
C TRP A 101 -0.66 4.85 2.96
N LEU A 102 0.29 5.71 2.63
CA LEU A 102 1.10 5.60 1.43
C LEU A 102 2.50 5.12 1.82
N HIS A 103 2.97 4.04 1.21
CA HIS A 103 4.26 3.46 1.49
C HIS A 103 5.21 3.63 0.31
N PHE A 104 6.40 4.15 0.57
CA PHE A 104 7.50 4.16 -0.39
C PHE A 104 8.59 3.19 0.04
N GLN A 105 8.85 2.19 -0.81
CA GLN A 105 9.94 1.23 -0.63
C GLN A 105 11.18 1.57 -1.47
N VAL A 106 11.01 2.38 -2.52
CA VAL A 106 12.05 2.82 -3.45
C VAL A 106 12.33 4.31 -3.23
N PRO A 107 13.60 4.75 -3.20
CA PRO A 107 13.97 6.15 -3.09
C PRO A 107 13.78 6.90 -4.43
N PHE A 108 12.54 7.21 -4.80
CA PHE A 108 12.24 7.90 -6.05
C PHE A 108 12.84 9.32 -6.09
N VAL A 109 13.39 9.70 -7.24
CA VAL A 109 13.95 11.02 -7.53
C VAL A 109 13.48 11.50 -8.89
N GLY A 110 13.26 12.81 -9.04
CA GLY A 110 12.94 13.41 -10.34
C GLY A 110 11.56 13.03 -10.88
N VAL A 111 10.64 12.62 -10.02
CA VAL A 111 9.26 12.22 -10.38
C VAL A 111 8.26 13.38 -10.24
N GLY A 112 8.74 14.57 -9.89
CA GLY A 112 7.91 15.76 -9.73
C GLY A 112 7.02 15.68 -8.49
N GLY A 113 7.56 15.12 -7.40
CA GLY A 113 6.81 14.86 -6.16
C GLY A 113 6.05 16.08 -5.62
N LYS A 114 6.62 17.28 -5.78
CA LYS A 114 6.07 18.57 -5.31
C LYS A 114 5.05 19.23 -6.24
N SER A 115 4.53 18.53 -7.25
CA SER A 115 3.49 19.11 -8.11
C SER A 115 2.24 19.53 -7.30
N LEU A 116 1.51 20.54 -7.78
CA LEU A 116 0.26 20.99 -7.15
C LEU A 116 -0.78 19.87 -7.06
N ILE A 117 -0.82 19.00 -8.06
CA ILE A 117 -1.71 17.84 -8.09
C ILE A 117 -1.36 16.86 -6.96
N ASN A 118 -0.08 16.56 -6.75
CA ASN A 118 0.36 15.69 -5.65
C ASN A 118 0.08 16.33 -4.30
N THR A 119 0.32 17.63 -4.16
CA THR A 119 0.01 18.39 -2.95
C THR A 119 -1.48 18.25 -2.56
N LEU A 120 -2.39 18.31 -3.54
CA LEU A 120 -3.81 18.09 -3.29
C LEU A 120 -4.11 16.64 -2.89
N LYS A 121 -3.52 15.66 -3.57
CA LYS A 121 -3.72 14.23 -3.26
C LYS A 121 -3.21 13.87 -1.87
N PHE A 122 -2.11 14.46 -1.41
CA PHE A 122 -1.58 14.24 -0.07
C PHE A 122 -2.54 14.66 1.04
N LYS A 123 -3.50 15.58 0.79
CA LYS A 123 -4.55 15.88 1.78
C LYS A 123 -5.45 14.69 2.10
N GLY A 124 -5.56 13.73 1.18
CA GLY A 124 -6.27 12.47 1.40
C GLY A 124 -5.42 11.38 2.06
N ILE A 125 -4.12 11.61 2.24
CA ILE A 125 -3.19 10.64 2.83
C ILE A 125 -2.99 10.97 4.30
N GLY A 126 -3.36 10.03 5.18
CA GLY A 126 -3.25 10.22 6.62
C GLY A 126 -1.82 10.02 7.14
N ARG A 127 -1.07 9.08 6.55
CA ARG A 127 0.35 8.85 6.86
C ARG A 127 1.12 8.45 5.63
N VAL A 128 2.37 8.88 5.56
CA VAL A 128 3.34 8.42 4.56
C VAL A 128 4.45 7.71 5.29
N VAL A 129 4.66 6.43 4.95
CA VAL A 129 5.64 5.56 5.60
C VAL A 129 6.72 5.13 4.62
N VAL A 130 7.93 4.92 5.13
CA VAL A 130 9.09 4.45 4.37
C VAL A 130 9.79 3.31 5.09
N ASN A 131 10.41 2.42 4.33
CA ASN A 131 11.09 1.23 4.86
C ASN A 131 12.44 1.50 5.56
N SER A 132 13.03 2.69 5.40
CA SER A 132 14.34 3.00 5.97
C SER A 132 14.59 4.51 6.10
N LEU A 133 15.60 4.87 6.90
CA LEU A 133 16.11 6.24 6.98
C LEU A 133 16.72 6.72 5.66
N PHE A 134 17.30 5.81 4.88
CA PHE A 134 17.83 6.14 3.55
C PHE A 134 16.71 6.57 2.60
N THR A 135 15.63 5.79 2.53
CA THR A 135 14.45 6.13 1.74
C THR A 135 13.80 7.42 2.24
N LYS A 136 13.73 7.62 3.57
CA LYS A 136 13.22 8.85 4.20
C LYS A 136 13.93 10.10 3.69
N GLN A 137 15.27 10.11 3.73
CA GLN A 137 16.08 11.27 3.33
C GLN A 137 15.79 11.71 1.89
N ILE A 138 15.46 10.75 1.02
CA ILE A 138 15.20 11.02 -0.40
C ILE A 138 13.73 11.40 -0.61
N ILE A 139 12.79 10.64 -0.07
CA ILE A 139 11.34 10.86 -0.24
C ILE A 139 10.87 12.17 0.39
N ASP A 140 11.36 12.50 1.59
CA ASP A 140 11.02 13.77 2.24
C ASP A 140 11.43 14.96 1.37
N LYS A 141 12.62 14.87 0.74
CA LYS A 141 13.12 15.90 -0.16
C LYS A 141 12.38 15.95 -1.49
N GLU A 142 12.11 14.80 -2.11
CA GLU A 142 11.45 14.70 -3.42
C GLU A 142 9.99 15.18 -3.37
N TYR A 143 9.24 14.81 -2.33
CA TYR A 143 7.82 15.13 -2.21
C TYR A 143 7.50 16.31 -1.28
N GLY A 144 8.49 16.80 -0.52
CA GLY A 144 8.29 17.90 0.44
C GLY A 144 7.45 17.49 1.64
N LEU A 145 7.71 16.29 2.19
CA LEU A 145 6.94 15.68 3.27
C LEU A 145 7.82 15.42 4.51
N GLN A 146 7.17 15.03 5.60
CA GLN A 146 7.82 14.37 6.73
C GLN A 146 7.23 12.96 6.87
N THR A 147 8.01 11.95 6.48
CA THR A 147 7.57 10.55 6.51
C THR A 147 7.89 9.84 7.83
N ASP A 148 7.09 8.82 8.19
CA ASP A 148 7.38 7.93 9.32
C ASP A 148 8.23 6.74 8.82
N VAL A 149 9.24 6.31 9.58
CA VAL A 149 10.00 5.10 9.25
C VAL A 149 9.30 3.88 9.85
N LEU A 150 8.94 2.92 9.01
CA LEU A 150 8.44 1.61 9.40
C LEU A 150 9.39 0.57 8.80
N TYR A 151 10.32 0.07 9.61
CA TYR A 151 11.31 -0.90 9.16
C TYR A 151 10.64 -2.22 8.76
N PRO A 152 11.18 -2.92 7.74
CA PRO A 152 10.77 -4.28 7.46
C PRO A 152 10.96 -5.19 8.67
N PRO A 153 10.04 -6.15 8.90
CA PRO A 153 10.23 -7.13 9.95
C PRO A 153 11.46 -7.98 9.64
N VAL A 154 12.20 -8.33 10.69
CA VAL A 154 13.33 -9.25 10.67
C VAL A 154 12.88 -10.51 11.41
N ASP A 155 13.20 -11.68 10.86
CA ASP A 155 12.96 -12.98 11.53
C ASP A 155 14.07 -13.32 12.52
#